data_AF-A0A929QTF9-F1
#
_entry.id   AF-A0A929QTF9-F1
#
_cell.length_a   1.000
_cell.length_b   1.000
_cell.length_c   1.000
_cell.angle_alpha   90.00
_cell.angle_beta   90.00
_cell.angle_gamma   90.00
#
_symmetry.space_group_name_H-M   'P 1'
#
loop_
_entity.id
_entity.type
_entity.pdbx_description
1 polymer ?
#
loop_
_entity_poly.entity_id
_entity_poly.type
_entity_poly.pdbx_seq_one_letter_code
_entity_poly.pdbx_strand_id
1 'polypeptide(L)'
;YLAMLGYKAANLPLIPENELPEILFKLDPNIIVGLTNRVEVINRHRDARMREYGITSPTKYASYDRIQEEFDFAQEVYERIGCQTLDVSQRSIEESAAIILKMLDLHKHEG
;
A
#
# COMPACT_ATOMS: atom_id res chain seq x y z
N TYR A 1 -0.58 -13.11 -4.32
CA TYR A 1 -1.80 -13.62 -4.97
C TYR A 1 -1.88 -13.27 -6.44
N LEU A 2 -1.70 -12.01 -6.88
CA LEU A 2 -1.70 -11.64 -8.31
C LEU A 2 -0.81 -12.52 -9.21
N ALA A 3 0.40 -12.88 -8.76
CA ALA A 3 1.28 -13.81 -9.46
C ALA A 3 0.67 -15.22 -9.63
N MET A 4 -0.09 -15.72 -8.65
CA MET A 4 -0.78 -17.01 -8.75
C MET A 4 -1.90 -16.98 -9.81
N LEU A 5 -2.48 -15.80 -10.06
CA LEU A 5 -3.45 -15.57 -11.13
C LEU A 5 -2.78 -15.35 -12.51
N GLY A 6 -1.45 -15.36 -12.56
CA GLY A 6 -0.65 -15.21 -13.78
C GLY A 6 -0.23 -13.78 -14.14
N TYR A 7 -0.46 -12.80 -13.24
CA TYR A 7 -0.05 -11.41 -13.48
C TYR A 7 1.36 -11.13 -12.96
N LYS A 8 2.14 -10.40 -13.74
CA LYS A 8 3.42 -9.84 -13.29
C LYS A 8 3.14 -8.56 -12.51
N ALA A 9 3.49 -8.55 -11.24
CA ALA A 9 3.32 -7.39 -10.36
C ALA A 9 4.62 -7.14 -9.59
N ALA A 10 4.89 -5.88 -9.29
CA ALA A 10 5.98 -5.44 -8.43
C ALA A 10 5.42 -4.64 -7.27
N ASN A 11 6.01 -4.79 -6.08
CA ASN A 11 5.64 -4.01 -4.90
C ASN A 11 6.74 -3.00 -4.62
N LEU A 12 6.36 -1.74 -4.42
CA LEU A 12 7.27 -0.70 -3.97
C LEU A 12 6.77 -0.15 -2.62
N PRO A 13 7.53 -0.32 -1.52
CA PRO A 13 7.21 0.35 -0.27
C PRO A 13 7.47 1.86 -0.40
N LEU A 14 6.52 2.68 0.06
CA LEU A 14 6.69 4.12 0.19
C LEU A 14 7.20 4.42 1.61
N ILE A 15 8.41 5.00 1.68
CA ILE A 15 9.08 5.37 2.91
C ILE A 15 9.56 6.81 2.73
N PRO A 16 9.14 7.77 3.57
CA PRO A 16 9.47 9.19 3.40
C PRO A 16 10.98 9.48 3.25
N GLU A 17 11.83 8.69 3.90
CA GLU A 17 13.29 8.84 3.87
C GLU A 17 13.95 8.33 2.59
N ASN A 18 13.24 7.57 1.75
CA ASN A 18 13.79 6.95 0.56
C ASN A 18 13.43 7.75 -0.69
N GLU A 19 14.41 7.90 -1.58
CA GLU A 19 14.15 8.45 -2.92
C GLU A 19 13.27 7.51 -3.74
N LEU A 20 12.29 8.10 -4.41
CA LEU A 20 11.39 7.36 -5.30
C LEU A 20 12.04 7.16 -6.67
N PRO A 21 11.98 5.94 -7.24
CA PRO A 21 12.45 5.70 -8.59
C PRO A 21 11.75 6.62 -9.60
N GLU A 22 12.52 7.38 -10.39
CA GLU A 22 11.96 8.31 -11.38
C GLU A 22 11.01 7.64 -12.38
N ILE A 23 11.23 6.34 -12.64
CA ILE A 23 10.41 5.57 -13.57
C ILE A 23 8.93 5.58 -13.19
N LEU A 24 8.59 5.68 -11.89
CA LEU A 24 7.20 5.73 -11.43
C LEU A 24 6.40 6.85 -12.08
N PHE A 25 7.04 8.01 -12.27
CA PHE A 25 6.41 9.20 -12.85
C PHE A 25 6.42 9.20 -14.38
N LYS A 26 7.02 8.18 -15.00
CA LYS A 26 7.10 7.98 -16.46
C LYS A 26 6.22 6.83 -16.94
N LEU A 27 5.75 5.98 -16.03
CA LEU A 27 4.83 4.88 -16.33
C LEU A 27 3.42 5.39 -16.58
N ASP A 28 2.61 4.58 -17.27
CA ASP A 28 1.17 4.82 -17.38
C ASP A 28 0.53 4.70 -15.97
N PRO A 29 -0.12 5.75 -15.44
CA PRO A 29 -0.76 5.67 -14.13
C PRO A 29 -1.86 4.61 -14.06
N ASN A 30 -2.43 4.20 -15.21
CA ASN A 30 -3.47 3.17 -15.28
C ASN A 30 -2.94 1.74 -15.05
N ILE A 31 -1.64 1.56 -14.89
CA ILE A 31 -1.05 0.26 -14.48
C ILE A 31 -0.52 0.28 -13.03
N ILE A 32 -0.70 1.40 -12.31
CA ILE A 32 -0.26 1.58 -10.93
C ILE A 32 -1.49 1.66 -10.02
N VAL A 33 -1.43 0.98 -8.88
CA VAL A 33 -2.43 1.11 -7.80
C VAL A 33 -1.73 1.48 -6.52
N GLY A 34 -2.08 2.63 -5.95
CA GLY A 34 -1.69 3.02 -4.61
C GLY A 34 -2.46 2.21 -3.57
N LEU A 35 -1.79 1.66 -2.57
CA LEU A 35 -2.45 0.94 -1.48
C LEU A 35 -2.42 1.79 -0.22
N THR A 36 -3.59 1.98 0.39
CA THR A 36 -3.73 2.70 1.66
C THR A 36 -4.35 1.81 2.72
N ASN A 37 -4.31 2.24 3.97
CA ASN A 37 -4.83 1.49 5.09
C ASN A 37 -5.46 2.45 6.10
N ARG A 38 -5.78 1.97 7.31
CA ARG A 38 -6.22 2.80 8.43
C ARG A 38 -5.13 2.87 9.48
N VAL A 39 -4.89 4.06 10.03
CA VAL A 39 -3.85 4.30 11.05
C VAL A 39 -4.00 3.34 12.23
N GLU A 40 -5.24 3.08 12.67
CA GLU A 40 -5.52 2.19 13.80
C GLU A 40 -5.13 0.73 13.51
N VAL A 41 -5.28 0.29 12.26
CA VAL A 41 -4.90 -1.05 11.79
C VAL A 41 -3.38 -1.16 11.73
N ILE A 42 -2.70 -0.16 11.15
CA ILE A 42 -1.23 -0.11 11.09
C ILE A 42 -0.62 -0.11 12.48
N ASN A 43 -1.14 0.71 13.39
CA ASN A 43 -0.63 0.76 14.76
C ASN A 43 -0.78 -0.59 15.47
N ARG A 44 -1.93 -1.28 15.30
CA ARG A 44 -2.14 -2.63 15.83
C ARG A 44 -1.10 -3.63 15.29
N HIS A 45 -0.78 -3.58 14.01
CA HIS A 45 0.23 -4.46 13.39
C HIS A 45 1.66 -4.13 13.84
N ARG A 46 1.99 -2.84 14.04
CA ARG A 46 3.28 -2.42 14.59
C ARG A 46 3.43 -2.89 16.04
N ASP A 47 2.40 -2.68 16.85
CA ASP A 47 2.37 -3.14 18.25
C ASP A 47 2.53 -4.66 18.36
N ALA A 48 1.88 -5.43 17.47
CA ALA A 48 2.03 -6.89 17.44
C ALA A 48 3.48 -7.31 17.16
N ARG A 49 4.11 -6.72 16.14
CA ARG A 49 5.52 -6.98 15.79
C ARG A 49 6.47 -6.60 16.92
N MET A 50 6.26 -5.46 17.57
CA MET A 50 7.09 -5.05 18.71
C MET A 50 7.01 -6.05 19.87
N ARG A 51 5.80 -6.56 20.16
CA ARG A 51 5.63 -7.63 21.17
C ARG A 51 6.36 -8.92 20.79
N GLU A 52 6.32 -9.32 19.53
CA GLU A 52 7.07 -10.48 19.02
C GLU A 52 8.59 -10.29 19.21
N TYR A 53 9.10 -9.07 19.10
CA TYR A 53 10.50 -8.74 19.34
C TYR A 53 10.86 -8.50 20.82
N GLY A 54 9.91 -8.64 21.74
CA GLY A 54 10.14 -8.43 23.18
C GLY A 54 10.37 -6.96 23.57
N ILE A 55 9.97 -6.01 22.71
CA ILE A 55 10.14 -4.57 22.95
C ILE A 55 8.87 -4.01 23.60
N THR A 56 9.01 -3.42 24.78
CA THR A 56 7.92 -2.72 25.48
C THR A 56 7.96 -1.20 25.24
N SER A 57 7.15 -0.76 24.27
CA SER A 57 6.65 0.60 23.98
C SER A 57 7.62 1.77 23.66
N PRO A 58 7.50 2.36 22.46
CA PRO A 58 7.49 3.81 22.27
C PRO A 58 6.14 4.44 22.69
N THR A 59 6.07 5.75 22.92
CA THR A 59 4.80 6.44 23.23
C THR A 59 3.82 6.34 22.06
N LYS A 60 2.58 5.87 22.32
CA LYS A 60 1.53 5.71 21.29
C LYS A 60 1.31 6.95 20.42
N TYR A 61 1.51 8.13 21.00
CA TYR A 61 1.40 9.42 20.31
C TYR A 61 2.47 9.58 19.22
N ALA A 62 3.75 9.30 19.53
CA ALA A 62 4.83 9.35 18.54
C ALA A 62 4.66 8.32 17.41
N SER A 63 4.07 7.15 17.71
CA SER A 63 3.73 6.16 16.68
C SER A 63 2.62 6.66 15.75
N TYR A 64 1.62 7.36 16.29
CA TYR A 64 0.51 7.89 15.51
C TYR A 64 0.97 9.01 14.57
N ASP A 65 1.68 10.02 15.09
CA ASP A 65 2.20 11.13 14.27
C ASP A 65 3.09 10.61 13.15
N ARG A 66 3.95 9.64 13.47
CA ARG A 66 4.81 9.01 12.47
C ARG A 66 4.04 8.24 11.41
N ILE A 67 2.97 7.52 11.78
CA ILE A 67 2.11 6.87 10.79
C ILE A 67 1.44 7.94 9.92
N GLN A 68 0.98 9.05 10.50
CA GLN A 68 0.37 10.14 9.73
C GLN A 68 1.34 10.71 8.68
N GLU A 69 2.61 10.95 9.04
CA GLU A 69 3.65 11.38 8.09
C GLU A 69 3.80 10.40 6.91
N GLU A 70 3.78 9.10 7.17
CA GLU A 70 3.88 8.08 6.11
C GLU A 70 2.65 8.09 5.19
N PHE A 71 1.46 8.36 5.75
CA PHE A 71 0.22 8.48 5.00
C PHE A 71 0.19 9.73 4.12
N ASP A 72 0.58 10.86 4.67
CA ASP A 72 0.64 12.14 3.95
C ASP A 72 1.62 12.04 2.79
N PHE A 73 2.81 11.47 3.03
CA PHE A 73 3.79 11.18 1.98
C PHE A 73 3.22 10.25 0.91
N ALA A 74 2.58 9.14 1.29
CA ALA A 74 1.99 8.22 0.31
C ALA A 74 0.91 8.91 -0.54
N GLN A 75 0.07 9.75 0.08
CA GLN A 75 -0.97 10.50 -0.61
C GLN A 75 -0.39 11.48 -1.64
N GLU A 76 0.63 12.25 -1.26
CA GLU A 76 1.34 13.16 -2.18
C GLU A 76 1.93 12.40 -3.38
N VAL A 77 2.50 11.21 -3.14
CA VAL A 77 3.05 10.37 -4.21
C VAL A 77 1.96 9.87 -5.15
N TYR A 78 0.84 9.39 -4.61
CA TYR A 78 -0.29 8.92 -5.42
C TYR A 78 -0.88 10.04 -6.28
N GLU A 79 -1.02 11.24 -5.71
CA GLU A 79 -1.48 12.43 -6.44
C GLU A 79 -0.51 12.83 -7.55
N ARG A 80 0.80 12.80 -7.27
CA ARG A 80 1.83 13.14 -8.26
C ARG A 80 1.93 12.13 -9.39
N ILE A 81 1.69 10.84 -9.12
CA ILE A 81 1.60 9.80 -10.15
C ILE A 81 0.28 9.92 -10.92
N GLY A 82 -0.81 10.28 -10.24
CA GLY A 82 -2.16 10.27 -10.80
C GLY A 82 -2.77 8.87 -10.86
N CYS A 83 -2.33 7.94 -10.01
CA CYS A 83 -2.82 6.57 -9.99
C CYS A 83 -4.09 6.42 -9.16
N GLN A 84 -4.84 5.35 -9.40
CA GLN A 84 -5.96 4.98 -8.55
C GLN A 84 -5.48 4.45 -7.19
N THR A 85 -6.27 4.63 -6.13
CA THR A 85 -5.94 4.18 -4.77
C THR A 85 -6.95 3.17 -4.23
N LEU A 86 -6.48 2.16 -3.49
CA LEU A 86 -7.30 1.14 -2.84
C LEU A 86 -7.00 1.07 -1.33
N ASP A 87 -8.01 1.28 -0.50
CA ASP A 87 -7.95 0.99 0.93
C ASP A 87 -8.02 -0.52 1.16
N VAL A 88 -7.02 -1.10 1.83
CA VAL A 88 -6.96 -2.54 2.12
C VAL A 88 -7.19 -2.88 3.60
N SER A 89 -7.60 -1.91 4.43
CA SER A 89 -7.68 -2.03 5.89
C SER A 89 -8.61 -3.13 6.42
N GLN A 90 -9.63 -3.51 5.65
CA GLN A 90 -10.65 -4.50 6.01
C GLN A 90 -10.87 -5.54 4.92
N ARG A 91 -9.88 -5.72 4.03
CA ARG A 91 -10.00 -6.62 2.87
C ARG A 91 -9.04 -7.78 2.99
N SER A 92 -9.45 -8.95 2.53
CA SER A 92 -8.54 -10.07 2.34
C SER A 92 -7.57 -9.80 1.18
N ILE A 93 -6.55 -10.64 1.05
CA ILE A 93 -5.60 -10.57 -0.07
C ILE A 93 -6.32 -10.85 -1.40
N GLU A 94 -7.24 -11.81 -1.39
CA GLU A 94 -8.05 -12.24 -2.53
C GLU A 94 -9.01 -11.13 -2.99
N GLU A 95 -9.72 -10.50 -2.05
CA GLU A 95 -10.63 -9.39 -2.34
C GLU A 95 -9.87 -8.19 -2.89
N SER A 96 -8.73 -7.84 -2.28
CA SER A 96 -7.88 -6.74 -2.73
C SER A 96 -7.37 -7.00 -4.15
N ALA A 97 -6.92 -8.23 -4.44
CA ALA A 97 -6.47 -8.60 -5.77
C ALA A 97 -7.60 -8.54 -6.81
N ALA A 98 -8.80 -9.01 -6.49
CA ALA A 98 -9.96 -8.95 -7.39
C ALA A 98 -10.32 -7.49 -7.73
N ILE A 99 -10.26 -6.59 -6.74
CA ILE A 99 -10.52 -5.16 -6.94
C ILE A 99 -9.42 -4.52 -7.79
N ILE A 100 -8.14 -4.82 -7.52
CA ILE A 100 -7.01 -4.32 -8.32
C ILE A 100 -7.18 -4.72 -9.78
N LEU A 101 -7.49 -5.99 -10.07
CA LEU A 101 -7.68 -6.46 -11.45
C LEU A 101 -8.83 -5.73 -12.15
N LYS A 102 -9.91 -5.44 -11.43
CA LYS A 102 -11.03 -4.65 -11.95
C LYS A 102 -10.66 -3.19 -12.20
N MET A 103 -9.90 -2.56 -11.30
CA MET A 103 -9.44 -1.17 -11.45
C MET A 103 -8.55 -0.99 -12.67
N LEU A 104 -7.77 -2.02 -13.02
CA LEU A 104 -6.83 -2.02 -14.13
C LEU A 104 -7.43 -2.59 -15.43
N ASP A 105 -8.72 -2.94 -15.43
CA ASP A 105 -9.41 -3.62 -16.53
C ASP A 105 -8.68 -4.86 -17.05
N LEU A 106 -8.02 -5.59 -16.15
CA LEU A 106 -7.21 -6.77 -16.46
C LEU A 106 -8.01 -8.07 -16.43
N HIS A 107 -9.34 -8.03 -16.53
CA HIS A 107 -10.12 -9.26 -16.56
C HIS A 107 -9.71 -10.11 -17.77
N LYS A 108 -9.23 -11.33 -17.52
CA LYS A 108 -9.16 -12.33 -18.58
C LYS A 108 -10.59 -12.49 -19.09
N HIS A 109 -10.80 -12.18 -20.37
CA HIS A 109 -11.94 -12.73 -21.09
C HIS A 109 -11.83 -14.26 -20.93
N GLU A 110 -12.69 -14.82 -20.09
CA GLU A 110 -13.03 -16.24 -20.18
C GLU A 110 -13.75 -16.38 -21.51
N GLY A 111 -12.99 -16.82 -22.52
CA GLY A 111 -13.55 -17.33 -23.77
C GLY A 111 -14.15 -18.71 -23.59
#